data_AF-A0A532E2N6-F1
#
_entry.id   AF-A0A532E2N6-F1
#
_cell.length_a   1.000
_cell.length_b   1.000
_cell.length_c   1.000
_cell.angle_alpha   90.00
_cell.angle_beta   90.00
_cell.angle_gamma   90.00
#
_symmetry.space_group_name_H-M   'P 1'
#
loop_
_entity.id
_entity.type
_entity.pdbx_description
1 polymer ?
#
loop_
_entity_poly.entity_id
_entity_poly.type
_entity_poly.pdbx_seq_one_letter_code
_entity_poly.pdbx_strand_id
1 'polypeptide(L)'
;ADRATDALTWLARWVRDLILIRTGAEAALLVNQDRRTALEQGWRSDQLDPLLELYTTIDQMERASTRNLNLQLALESILLRLRDILIPTSKTVDQSAPTSP
;
A
#
# COMPACT_ATOMS: atom_id res chain seq x y z
N ALA A 1 -0.52 8.18 -21.95
CA ALA A 1 -1.59 7.59 -21.12
C ALA A 1 -1.16 6.20 -20.63
N ASP A 2 -0.76 5.30 -21.54
CA ASP A 2 -0.40 3.90 -21.22
C ASP A 2 0.53 3.71 -20.03
N ARG A 3 1.66 4.42 -19.95
CA ARG A 3 2.63 4.22 -18.85
C ARG A 3 2.08 4.45 -17.44
N ALA A 4 1.14 5.39 -17.29
CA ALA A 4 0.57 5.68 -15.97
C ALA A 4 -0.43 4.60 -15.57
N THR A 5 -1.21 4.10 -16.53
CA THR A 5 -2.10 2.95 -16.34
C THR A 5 -1.28 1.69 -16.03
N ASP A 6 -0.20 1.43 -16.77
CA ASP A 6 0.71 0.32 -16.50
C ASP A 6 1.30 0.39 -15.08
N ALA A 7 1.66 1.60 -14.63
CA ALA A 7 2.16 1.81 -13.27
C ALA A 7 1.09 1.50 -12.21
N LEU A 8 -0.17 1.88 -12.43
CA LEU A 8 -1.28 1.53 -11.52
C LEU A 8 -1.49 0.01 -11.48
N THR A 9 -1.50 -0.66 -12.62
CA THR A 9 -1.69 -2.11 -12.69
C THR A 9 -0.54 -2.85 -12.02
N TRP A 10 0.69 -2.39 -12.25
CA TRP A 10 1.87 -2.89 -11.57
C TRP A 10 1.75 -2.72 -10.05
N LEU A 11 1.33 -1.54 -9.59
CA LEU A 11 1.19 -1.25 -8.17
C LEU A 11 0.06 -2.06 -7.51
N ALA A 12 -1.07 -2.23 -8.20
CA ALA A 12 -2.18 -3.06 -7.73
C ALA A 12 -1.72 -4.49 -7.43
N ARG A 13 -0.86 -5.07 -8.28
CA ARG A 13 -0.28 -6.40 -8.07
C ARG A 13 0.60 -6.47 -6.82
N TRP A 14 1.38 -5.43 -6.55
CA TRP A 14 2.18 -5.36 -5.33
C TRP A 14 1.32 -5.24 -4.08
N VAL A 15 0.31 -4.37 -4.08
CA VAL A 15 -0.62 -4.23 -2.96
C VAL A 15 -1.39 -5.54 -2.73
N ARG A 16 -1.80 -6.21 -3.80
CA ARG A 16 -2.44 -7.53 -3.74
C ARG A 16 -1.54 -8.57 -3.10
N ASP A 17 -0.28 -8.67 -3.52
CA ASP A 17 0.67 -9.64 -2.95
C ASP A 17 0.95 -9.34 -1.47
N LEU A 18 1.02 -8.06 -1.07
CA LEU A 18 1.10 -7.67 0.34
C LEU A 18 -0.11 -8.18 1.14
N ILE A 19 -1.33 -8.00 0.62
CA ILE A 19 -2.57 -8.49 1.24
C ILE A 19 -2.55 -10.03 1.35
N LEU A 20 -2.19 -10.73 0.26
CA LEU A 20 -2.12 -12.20 0.23
C LEU A 20 -1.13 -12.76 1.24
N ILE A 21 0.04 -12.15 1.36
CA ILE A 21 1.01 -12.52 2.39
C ILE A 21 0.40 -12.34 3.79
N ARG A 22 -0.39 -11.28 4.02
CA ARG A 22 -1.03 -11.04 5.33
C ARG A 22 -2.12 -12.04 5.67
N THR A 23 -2.82 -12.58 4.67
CA THR A 23 -3.84 -13.60 4.89
C THR A 23 -3.26 -15.01 4.97
N GLY A 24 -1.93 -15.16 4.91
CA GLY A 24 -1.26 -16.46 4.97
C GLY A 24 -1.32 -17.25 3.66
N ALA A 25 -1.53 -16.57 2.53
CA ALA A 25 -1.62 -17.21 1.23
C ALA A 25 -0.32 -17.95 0.84
N GLU A 26 -0.49 -19.00 0.05
CA GLU A 26 0.62 -19.77 -0.50
C GLU A 26 1.45 -18.95 -1.49
N ALA A 27 2.75 -19.23 -1.56
CA ALA A 27 3.67 -18.50 -2.45
C ALA A 27 3.26 -18.60 -3.93
N ALA A 28 2.64 -19.72 -4.34
CA ALA A 28 2.17 -19.96 -5.70
C ALA A 28 1.09 -18.96 -6.16
N LEU A 29 0.42 -18.27 -5.23
CA LEU A 29 -0.58 -17.25 -5.54
C LEU A 29 0.02 -15.86 -5.76
N LEU A 30 1.29 -15.66 -5.38
CA LEU A 30 1.97 -14.38 -5.47
C LEU A 30 2.52 -14.16 -6.89
N VAL A 31 2.35 -12.94 -7.41
CA VAL A 31 2.98 -12.56 -8.68
C VAL A 31 4.49 -12.33 -8.46
N ASN A 32 4.87 -11.77 -7.32
CA ASN A 32 6.25 -11.42 -6.96
C ASN A 32 6.81 -12.39 -5.90
N GLN A 33 6.64 -13.68 -6.14
CA GLN A 33 7.05 -14.75 -5.21
C GLN A 33 8.54 -14.68 -4.83
N ASP A 34 9.40 -14.20 -5.75
CA ASP A 34 10.83 -14.01 -5.56
C ASP A 34 11.16 -12.97 -4.47
N ARG A 35 10.21 -12.09 -4.14
CA ARG A 35 10.35 -11.04 -3.13
C ARG A 35 9.64 -11.33 -1.82
N ARG A 36 9.05 -12.51 -1.66
CA ARG A 36 8.26 -12.88 -0.47
C ARG A 36 8.96 -12.57 0.85
N THR A 37 10.20 -13.04 1.03
CA THR A 37 10.96 -12.83 2.27
C THR A 37 11.13 -11.35 2.61
N ALA A 38 11.36 -10.49 1.61
CA ALA A 38 11.48 -9.05 1.83
C ALA A 38 10.13 -8.41 2.21
N LEU A 39 9.02 -8.89 1.61
CA LEU A 39 7.67 -8.41 1.92
C LEU A 39 7.20 -8.82 3.33
N GLU A 40 7.71 -9.95 3.84
CA GLU A 40 7.45 -10.43 5.20
C GLU A 40 8.20 -9.60 6.26
N GLN A 41 9.44 -9.16 5.99
CA GLN A 41 10.30 -8.47 6.98
C GLN A 41 9.85 -7.07 7.40
N GLY A 42 9.06 -6.36 6.59
CA GLY A 42 8.60 -4.99 6.88
C GLY A 42 7.21 -4.91 7.53
N TRP A 43 6.71 -6.01 8.09
CA TRP A 43 5.31 -6.13 8.48
C TRP A 43 4.93 -5.52 9.82
N ARG A 44 3.72 -4.95 9.87
CA ARG A 44 2.96 -4.64 11.09
C ARG A 44 1.50 -5.08 10.99
N SER A 45 0.93 -5.53 12.09
CA SER A 45 -0.43 -6.09 12.14
C SER A 45 -1.56 -5.12 11.77
N ASP A 46 -1.32 -3.82 11.89
CA ASP A 46 -2.27 -2.75 11.57
C ASP A 46 -2.36 -2.39 10.07
N GLN A 47 -1.57 -3.05 9.22
CA GLN A 47 -1.46 -2.68 7.81
C GLN A 47 -2.54 -3.30 6.90
N LEU A 48 -3.27 -4.33 7.33
CA LEU A 48 -4.16 -5.09 6.44
C LEU A 48 -5.34 -4.25 5.90
N ASP A 49 -6.13 -3.64 6.79
CA ASP A 49 -7.29 -2.84 6.37
C ASP A 49 -6.89 -1.65 5.49
N PRO A 50 -5.85 -0.86 5.84
CA PRO A 50 -5.36 0.21 4.97
C PRO A 50 -4.89 -0.28 3.59
N LEU A 51 -4.30 -1.47 3.50
CA LEU A 51 -3.90 -2.07 2.21
C LEU A 51 -5.11 -2.47 1.36
N LEU A 52 -6.17 -3.01 1.97
CA LEU A 52 -7.42 -3.34 1.29
C LEU A 52 -8.13 -2.08 0.74
N GLU A 53 -8.17 -1.02 1.54
CA GLU A 53 -8.69 0.28 1.08
C GLU A 53 -7.85 0.87 -0.06
N LEU A 54 -6.53 0.78 0.05
CA LEU A 54 -5.62 1.26 -0.99
C LEU A 54 -5.83 0.48 -2.29
N TYR A 55 -5.94 -0.85 -2.23
CA TYR A 55 -6.22 -1.69 -3.39
C TYR A 55 -7.53 -1.29 -4.08
N THR A 56 -8.59 -1.08 -3.29
CA THR A 56 -9.89 -0.62 -3.79
C THR A 56 -9.79 0.74 -4.47
N THR A 57 -9.00 1.66 -3.89
CA THR A 57 -8.76 2.98 -4.46
C THR A 57 -8.07 2.89 -5.83
N ILE A 58 -7.06 2.01 -5.95
CA ILE A 58 -6.34 1.79 -7.21
C ILE A 58 -7.28 1.26 -8.30
N ASP A 59 -8.12 0.25 -7.99
CA ASP A 59 -9.10 -0.31 -8.95
C ASP A 59 -10.12 0.76 -9.42
N GLN A 60 -10.60 1.62 -8.52
CA GLN A 60 -11.49 2.72 -8.88
C GLN A 60 -10.81 3.73 -9.82
N MET A 61 -9.55 4.06 -9.55
CA MET A 61 -8.77 4.98 -10.38
C MET A 61 -8.46 4.39 -11.76
N GLU A 62 -8.13 3.10 -11.86
CA GLU A 62 -7.95 2.42 -13.15
C GLU A 62 -9.24 2.47 -13.98
N ARG A 63 -10.39 2.18 -13.38
CA ARG A 63 -11.70 2.25 -14.07
C ARG A 63 -12.04 3.66 -14.54
N ALA A 64 -11.70 4.66 -13.74
CA ALA A 64 -11.99 6.06 -14.03
C ALA A 64 -10.95 6.74 -14.95
N SER A 65 -9.78 6.12 -15.17
CA SER A 65 -8.72 6.64 -16.04
C SER A 65 -9.17 6.85 -17.50
N THR A 66 -10.22 6.14 -17.92
CA THR A 66 -10.90 6.31 -19.21
C THR A 66 -11.67 7.63 -19.35
N ARG A 67 -11.81 8.42 -18.27
CA ARG A 67 -12.62 9.65 -18.19
C ARG A 67 -11.83 10.96 -17.97
N ASN A 68 -10.58 11.06 -18.42
CA ASN A 68 -9.72 12.27 -18.25
C ASN A 68 -9.34 12.61 -16.79
N LEU A 69 -9.03 11.60 -15.97
CA LEU A 69 -8.38 11.86 -14.68
C LEU A 69 -6.93 12.30 -14.87
N ASN A 70 -6.46 13.20 -13.99
CA ASN A 70 -5.03 13.48 -13.86
C ASN A 70 -4.35 12.28 -13.18
N LEU A 71 -4.03 11.27 -13.99
CA LEU A 71 -3.38 10.02 -13.59
C LEU A 71 -2.07 10.24 -12.81
N GLN A 72 -1.37 11.33 -13.07
CA GLN A 72 -0.14 11.68 -12.35
C GLN A 72 -0.42 12.02 -10.89
N LEU A 73 -1.40 12.89 -10.61
CA LEU A 73 -1.78 13.25 -9.25
C LEU A 73 -2.42 12.07 -8.50
N ALA A 74 -3.17 11.23 -9.21
CA ALA A 74 -3.72 9.99 -8.67
C ALA A 74 -2.60 9.05 -8.22
N LEU A 75 -1.59 8.83 -9.08
CA LEU A 75 -0.44 8.00 -8.76
C LEU A 75 0.35 8.56 -7.58
N GLU A 76 0.60 9.88 -7.55
CA GLU A 76 1.26 10.54 -6.42
C GLU A 76 0.51 10.30 -5.11
N SER A 77 -0.82 10.48 -5.11
CA SER A 77 -1.66 10.26 -3.93
C SER A 77 -1.60 8.81 -3.44
N ILE A 78 -1.61 7.85 -4.37
CA ILE A 78 -1.47 6.43 -4.06
C ILE A 78 -0.10 6.13 -3.44
N LEU A 79 0.98 6.66 -4.02
CA LEU A 79 2.35 6.42 -3.53
C LEU A 79 2.55 7.00 -2.13
N LEU A 80 2.01 8.19 -1.85
CA LEU A 80 2.04 8.80 -0.53
C LEU A 80 1.28 7.95 0.49
N ARG A 81 0.08 7.48 0.14
CA ARG A 81 -0.71 6.62 1.03
C ARG A 81 -0.03 5.27 1.29
N LEU A 82 0.56 4.67 0.26
CA LEU A 82 1.34 3.43 0.41
C LEU A 82 2.53 3.64 1.34
N ARG A 83 3.27 4.74 1.18
CA ARG A 83 4.36 5.10 2.08
C ARG A 83 3.87 5.21 3.53
N ASP A 84 2.76 5.87 3.77
CA ASP A 84 2.24 6.07 5.13
C ASP A 84 1.74 4.77 5.78
N ILE A 85 1.31 3.79 4.99
CA ILE A 85 0.97 2.44 5.46
C ILE A 85 2.23 1.65 5.82
N LEU A 86 3.26 1.72 4.96
CA LEU A 86 4.47 0.89 5.09
C LEU A 86 5.47 1.47 6.10
N ILE A 87 5.60 2.79 6.17
CA ILE A 87 6.54 3.47 7.05
C ILE A 87 5.78 3.90 8.30
N PRO A 88 6.17 3.44 9.50
CA PRO A 88 5.61 3.97 10.73
C PRO A 88 5.89 5.47 10.77
N THR A 89 4.86 6.29 10.64
CA THR A 89 4.97 7.68 11.07
C THR A 89 5.02 7.61 12.58
N SER A 90 6.21 7.79 13.15
CA SER A 90 6.37 8.03 14.58
C SER A 90 5.56 9.26 14.90
N LYS A 91 4.29 9.10 15.31
CA LYS A 91 3.65 10.09 16.17
C LYS A 91 4.38 10.00 17.49
N THR A 92 5.51 10.70 17.56
CA THR A 92 6.17 11.09 18.81
C THR A 92 5.20 12.03 19.53
N VAL A 93 4.16 11.47 20.13
CA VAL A 93 3.49 12.12 21.25
C VAL A 93 4.31 11.71 22.47
N ASP A 94 5.38 12.47 22.67
CA ASP A 94 6.02 12.60 23.96
C ASP A 94 4.96 13.13 24.93
N GLN A 95 4.27 12.23 25.61
CA GLN A 95 3.54 12.49 26.84
C GLN A 95 4.21 11.67 27.94
N SER A 96 5.51 11.92 28.15
CA SER A 96 6.22 11.48 29.35
C SER A 96 6.38 12.65 30.30
N ALA A 97 5.27 12.98 30.99
CA ALA A 97 5.18 13.59 32.32
C ALA A 97 5.83 14.99 32.55
N PRO A 98 5.42 15.71 33.62
CA PRO A 98 6.07 15.41 34.89
C PRO A 98 5.04 15.13 35.99
N THR A 99 5.16 13.94 36.57
CA THR A 99 4.78 13.70 37.95
C THR A 99 5.88 14.29 38.82
N SER A 100 5.46 15.08 39.82
CA SER A 100 6.13 15.38 41.10
C SER A 100 6.10 16.88 41.44
N PRO A 101 6.13 17.25 42.74
CA PRO A 101 6.36 16.43 43.93
C PRO A 101 5.11 15.99 44.70
#